data_AF-A0A2W7ND29-F1
#
_entry.id   AF-A0A2W7ND29-F1
#
_cell.length_a   1.000
_cell.length_b   1.000
_cell.length_c   1.000
_cell.angle_alpha   90.00
_cell.angle_beta   90.00
_cell.angle_gamma   90.00
#
_symmetry.space_group_name_H-M   'P 1'
#
loop_
_entity.id
_entity.type
_entity.pdbx_description
1 polymer ?
#
loop_
_entity_poly.entity_id
_entity_poly.type
_entity_poly.pdbx_seq_one_letter_code
_entity_poly.pdbx_strand_id
1 'polypeptide(L)'
;MELNDRCADSKICFMHIYKDHRETFRMSNKKFRRGDKWTFIIIPILLTISLFILVKVPNSNIIDFITVSISIFVGLFLNLLVLLLTTIKASENISDVKGRKELISQTFKNVSFAILIGVFALIMVFLFNMSPFPDTLILPCCCLNANYLFKWIISFFIYLLTIEIFIHLLMILKRIYSLYDVDIKTS
;
A
#
# COMPACT_ATOMS: atom_id res chain seq x y z
N MET A 1 25.24 6.30 -13.60
CA MET A 1 24.72 5.36 -14.60
C MET A 1 24.91 3.90 -14.16
N GLU A 2 25.79 3.59 -13.21
CA GLU A 2 26.13 2.22 -12.78
C GLU A 2 25.31 1.61 -11.61
N LEU A 3 24.35 2.36 -11.03
CA LEU A 3 23.50 1.86 -9.94
C LEU A 3 22.12 1.34 -10.42
N ASN A 4 21.80 1.49 -11.71
CA ASN A 4 20.49 1.12 -12.25
C ASN A 4 20.42 -0.35 -12.70
N ASP A 5 21.55 -0.95 -13.08
CA ASP A 5 21.58 -2.32 -13.64
C ASP A 5 21.67 -3.42 -12.56
N ARG A 6 22.00 -3.08 -11.31
CA ARG A 6 22.14 -4.10 -10.24
C ARG A 6 20.83 -4.57 -9.58
N CYS A 7 19.68 -3.95 -9.86
CA CYS A 7 18.37 -4.47 -9.39
C CYS A 7 17.67 -5.38 -10.41
N ALA A 8 18.20 -5.52 -11.63
CA ALA A 8 17.58 -6.38 -12.66
C ALA A 8 17.68 -7.88 -12.32
N ASP A 9 18.67 -8.27 -11.52
CA ASP A 9 18.98 -9.69 -11.24
C ASP A 9 18.58 -10.20 -9.85
N SER A 10 17.96 -9.38 -8.98
CA SER A 10 17.44 -9.87 -7.70
C SER A 10 15.99 -10.35 -7.86
N LYS A 11 15.74 -11.62 -7.57
CA LYS A 11 14.42 -12.27 -7.67
C LYS A 11 13.30 -11.53 -6.90
N ILE A 12 13.64 -10.63 -5.97
CA ILE A 12 12.70 -9.85 -5.17
C ILE A 12 13.24 -8.42 -4.91
N CYS A 13 13.27 -7.52 -5.91
CA CYS A 13 13.61 -6.08 -5.70
C CYS A 13 12.36 -5.24 -5.32
N PHE A 14 11.81 -5.43 -4.10
CA PHE A 14 10.73 -4.57 -3.56
C PHE A 14 11.13 -3.08 -3.49
N MET A 15 12.43 -2.81 -3.38
CA MET A 15 12.99 -1.46 -3.34
C MET A 15 12.75 -0.69 -4.64
N HIS A 16 12.68 -1.37 -5.78
CA HIS A 16 12.35 -0.74 -7.06
C HIS A 16 10.88 -0.31 -7.09
N ILE A 17 9.96 -1.15 -6.63
CA ILE A 17 8.52 -0.83 -6.54
C ILE A 17 8.27 0.35 -5.60
N TYR A 18 8.93 0.37 -4.43
CA TYR A 18 8.84 1.49 -3.48
C TYR A 18 9.39 2.80 -4.07
N LYS A 19 10.55 2.72 -4.75
CA LYS A 19 11.18 3.88 -5.39
C LYS A 19 10.35 4.40 -6.55
N ASP A 20 9.79 3.52 -7.36
CA ASP A 20 8.94 3.83 -8.50
C ASP A 20 7.61 4.47 -8.08
N HIS A 21 7.01 3.98 -6.99
CA HIS A 21 5.83 4.61 -6.38
C HIS A 21 6.14 6.03 -5.87
N ARG A 22 7.29 6.18 -5.21
CA ARG A 22 7.76 7.49 -4.72
C ARG A 22 8.07 8.45 -5.88
N GLU A 23 8.53 7.94 -7.02
CA GLU A 23 8.75 8.72 -8.24
C GLU A 23 7.45 9.06 -8.96
N THR A 24 6.37 8.31 -8.78
CA THR A 24 5.04 8.65 -9.32
C THR A 24 4.44 9.90 -8.67
N PHE A 25 4.86 10.24 -7.46
CA PHE A 25 4.55 11.53 -6.81
C PHE A 25 5.36 12.71 -7.38
N ARG A 26 6.27 12.44 -8.32
CA ARG A 26 7.33 13.37 -8.71
C ARG A 26 7.37 13.52 -10.24
N MET A 27 6.27 13.93 -10.88
CA MET A 27 6.25 14.14 -12.33
C MET A 27 6.32 15.62 -12.76
N SER A 28 7.21 15.86 -13.73
CA SER A 28 7.42 17.02 -14.62
C SER A 28 7.93 18.36 -14.03
N ASN A 29 7.33 18.90 -12.98
CA ASN A 29 7.82 20.17 -12.39
C ASN A 29 8.37 19.90 -11.00
N LYS A 30 9.63 20.28 -10.72
CA LYS A 30 10.39 20.09 -9.46
C LYS A 30 9.77 20.76 -8.21
N LYS A 31 8.44 20.78 -8.06
CA LYS A 31 7.73 21.27 -6.89
C LYS A 31 6.73 20.21 -6.42
N PHE A 32 7.01 19.65 -5.24
CA PHE A 32 6.03 18.90 -4.46
C PHE A 32 4.78 19.77 -4.28
N ARG A 33 3.64 19.36 -4.84
CA ARG A 33 2.37 19.97 -4.50
C ARG A 33 2.07 19.56 -3.06
N ARG A 34 2.18 20.51 -2.11
CA ARG A 34 2.08 20.25 -0.66
C ARG A 34 0.85 19.42 -0.28
N GLY A 35 -0.26 19.54 -1.04
CA GLY A 35 -1.48 18.75 -0.84
C GLY A 35 -1.32 17.23 -0.96
N ASP A 36 -0.41 16.72 -1.81
CA ASP A 36 -0.27 15.27 -2.00
C ASP A 36 0.47 14.61 -0.83
N LYS A 37 1.45 15.29 -0.20
CA LYS A 37 2.07 14.81 1.04
C LYS A 37 1.08 14.74 2.21
N TRP A 38 0.13 15.69 2.27
CA TRP A 38 -0.89 15.70 3.31
C TRP A 38 -1.78 14.47 3.24
N THR A 39 -2.25 14.12 2.04
CA THR A 39 -3.17 12.98 1.86
C THR A 39 -2.52 11.62 2.07
N PHE A 40 -1.25 11.45 1.71
CA PHE A 40 -0.58 10.14 1.72
C PHE A 40 0.33 9.87 2.92
N ILE A 41 0.60 10.87 3.77
CA ILE A 41 1.45 10.65 4.96
C ILE A 41 0.74 11.17 6.20
N ILE A 42 0.21 12.39 6.17
CA ILE A 42 -0.37 13.01 7.36
C ILE A 42 -1.71 12.34 7.72
N ILE A 43 -2.60 12.11 6.74
CA ILE A 43 -3.90 11.47 6.99
C ILE A 43 -3.76 10.04 7.52
N PRO A 44 -2.97 9.13 6.90
CA PRO A 44 -2.80 7.78 7.43
C PRO A 44 -2.28 7.78 8.85
N ILE A 45 -1.22 8.57 9.13
CA ILE A 45 -0.61 8.62 10.47
C ILE A 45 -1.59 9.16 11.51
N LEU A 46 -2.34 10.22 11.22
CA LEU A 46 -3.32 10.77 12.15
C LEU A 46 -4.44 9.76 12.47
N LEU A 47 -4.97 9.09 11.45
CA LEU A 47 -6.00 8.06 11.63
C LEU A 47 -5.46 6.85 12.41
N THR A 48 -4.22 6.43 12.14
CA THR A 48 -3.56 5.34 12.88
C THR A 48 -3.39 5.70 14.34
N ILE A 49 -2.86 6.88 14.64
CA ILE A 49 -2.68 7.34 16.02
C ILE A 49 -4.03 7.39 16.74
N SER A 50 -5.06 7.90 16.08
CA SER A 50 -6.42 7.94 16.63
C SER A 50 -6.96 6.54 16.97
N LEU A 51 -6.86 5.58 16.05
CA LEU A 51 -7.30 4.20 16.28
C LEU A 51 -6.47 3.50 17.36
N PHE A 52 -5.16 3.75 17.37
CA PHE A 52 -4.24 3.14 18.31
C PHE A 52 -4.50 3.59 19.76
N ILE A 53 -4.84 4.86 19.97
CA ILE A 53 -5.21 5.37 21.30
C ILE A 53 -6.54 4.77 21.78
N LEU A 54 -7.52 4.63 20.88
CA LEU A 54 -8.87 4.14 21.20
C LEU A 54 -8.92 2.62 21.45
N VAL A 55 -8.30 1.84 20.56
CA VAL A 55 -8.43 0.37 20.56
C VAL A 55 -7.22 -0.32 21.20
N LYS A 56 -6.04 0.30 21.11
CA LYS A 56 -4.74 -0.25 21.56
C LYS A 56 -4.40 -1.58 20.90
N VAL A 57 -4.84 -2.70 21.48
CA VAL A 57 -4.65 -4.05 20.98
C VAL A 57 -6.01 -4.55 20.48
N PRO A 58 -6.17 -4.85 19.18
CA PRO A 58 -7.42 -5.34 18.64
C PRO A 58 -7.75 -6.71 19.23
N ASN A 59 -9.05 -6.95 19.43
CA ASN A 59 -9.55 -8.29 19.75
C ASN A 59 -9.56 -9.18 18.50
N SER A 60 -9.83 -10.47 18.69
CA SER A 60 -9.88 -11.45 17.60
C SER A 60 -10.86 -11.04 16.50
N ASN A 61 -12.06 -10.58 16.87
CA ASN A 61 -13.08 -10.17 15.91
C ASN A 61 -12.57 -9.06 14.97
N ILE A 62 -11.94 -8.01 15.52
CA ILE A 62 -11.39 -6.90 14.72
C ILE A 62 -10.29 -7.41 13.79
N ILE A 63 -9.40 -8.26 14.27
CA ILE A 63 -8.34 -8.86 13.45
C ILE A 63 -8.94 -9.69 12.31
N ASP A 64 -9.95 -10.51 12.59
CA ASP A 64 -10.61 -11.34 11.57
C ASP A 64 -11.24 -10.47 10.48
N PHE A 65 -11.96 -9.40 10.88
CA PHE A 65 -12.54 -8.44 9.92
C PHE A 65 -11.47 -7.74 9.08
N ILE A 66 -10.36 -7.32 9.69
CA ILE A 66 -9.23 -6.70 8.98
C ILE A 66 -8.61 -7.69 7.99
N THR A 67 -8.39 -8.94 8.42
CA THR A 67 -7.79 -10.00 7.61
C THR A 67 -8.62 -10.29 6.36
N VAL A 68 -9.93 -10.45 6.53
CA VAL A 68 -10.87 -10.69 5.42
C VAL A 68 -10.86 -9.49 4.46
N SER A 69 -10.93 -8.27 5.00
CA SER A 69 -10.97 -7.04 4.19
C SER A 69 -9.69 -6.87 3.35
N ILE A 70 -8.51 -7.04 3.96
CA ILE A 70 -7.23 -6.93 3.26
C ILE A 70 -7.12 -7.99 2.17
N SER A 71 -7.53 -9.23 2.45
CA SER A 71 -7.49 -10.33 1.46
C SER A 71 -8.35 -10.01 0.24
N ILE A 72 -9.55 -9.45 0.44
CA ILE A 72 -10.43 -9.00 -0.64
C ILE A 72 -9.75 -7.88 -1.45
N PHE A 73 -9.18 -6.86 -0.79
CA PHE A 73 -8.52 -5.76 -1.50
C PHE A 73 -7.29 -6.21 -2.29
N VAL A 74 -6.46 -7.09 -1.74
CA VAL A 74 -5.31 -7.66 -2.47
C VAL A 74 -5.78 -8.38 -3.72
N GLY A 75 -6.85 -9.20 -3.63
CA GLY A 75 -7.45 -9.87 -4.78
C GLY A 75 -7.98 -8.88 -5.83
N LEU A 76 -8.67 -7.82 -5.40
CA LEU A 76 -9.16 -6.77 -6.29
C LEU A 76 -8.02 -6.03 -7.00
N PHE A 77 -6.95 -5.70 -6.28
CA PHE A 77 -5.79 -5.04 -6.89
C PHE A 77 -5.05 -5.94 -7.88
N LEU A 78 -4.92 -7.24 -7.59
CA LEU A 78 -4.35 -8.19 -8.56
C LEU A 78 -5.20 -8.26 -9.84
N ASN A 79 -6.52 -8.32 -9.71
CA ASN A 79 -7.42 -8.31 -10.87
C ASN A 79 -7.27 -7.01 -11.68
N LEU A 80 -7.21 -5.87 -11.00
CA LEU A 80 -6.97 -4.59 -11.65
C LEU A 80 -5.60 -4.52 -12.34
N LEU A 81 -4.56 -5.07 -11.71
CA LEU A 81 -3.21 -5.11 -12.28
C LEU A 81 -3.20 -5.88 -13.60
N VAL A 82 -3.83 -7.05 -13.63
CA VAL A 82 -3.95 -7.89 -14.83
C VAL A 82 -4.74 -7.18 -15.93
N LEU A 83 -5.82 -6.49 -15.56
CA LEU A 83 -6.61 -5.68 -16.50
C LEU A 83 -5.75 -4.59 -17.13
N LEU A 84 -5.04 -3.80 -16.31
CA LEU A 84 -4.16 -2.73 -16.80
C LEU A 84 -3.08 -3.26 -17.74
N LEU A 85 -2.45 -4.40 -17.41
CA LEU A 85 -1.46 -5.06 -18.29
C LEU A 85 -2.05 -5.43 -19.65
N THR A 86 -3.27 -5.96 -19.65
CA THR A 86 -3.97 -6.33 -20.88
C THR A 86 -4.29 -5.09 -21.72
N THR A 87 -4.72 -4.00 -21.09
CA THR A 87 -4.97 -2.72 -21.76
C THR A 87 -3.69 -2.13 -22.37
N ILE A 88 -2.55 -2.19 -21.66
CA ILE A 88 -1.27 -1.71 -22.19
C ILE A 88 -0.89 -2.51 -23.45
N LYS A 89 -0.96 -3.85 -23.39
CA LYS A 89 -0.63 -4.73 -24.52
C LYS A 89 -1.53 -4.48 -25.73
N ALA A 90 -2.82 -4.24 -25.51
CA ALA A 90 -3.75 -3.90 -26.59
C ALA A 90 -3.45 -2.52 -27.22
N SER A 91 -3.01 -1.55 -26.41
CA SER A 91 -2.67 -0.20 -26.88
C SER A 91 -1.34 -0.12 -27.64
N GLU A 92 -0.47 -1.12 -27.55
CA GLU A 92 0.85 -1.12 -28.21
C GLU A 92 0.74 -1.16 -29.75
N ASN A 93 -0.40 -1.61 -30.29
CA ASN A 93 -0.66 -1.70 -31.73
C ASN A 93 -1.35 -0.46 -32.32
N ILE A 94 -1.72 0.53 -31.52
CA ILE A 94 -2.47 1.71 -31.97
C ILE A 94 -1.69 2.95 -31.52
N SER A 95 -1.56 3.95 -32.39
CA SER A 95 -0.82 5.20 -32.19
C SER A 95 -1.45 6.10 -31.12
N ASP A 96 -1.53 5.60 -29.90
CA ASP A 96 -2.31 6.19 -28.83
C ASP A 96 -1.53 7.31 -28.11
N VAL A 97 -2.26 8.35 -27.73
CA VAL A 97 -1.74 9.64 -27.26
C VAL A 97 -0.81 9.42 -26.06
N LYS A 98 0.44 9.91 -26.12
CA LYS A 98 1.50 9.73 -25.09
C LYS A 98 1.02 9.88 -23.63
N GLY A 99 0.01 10.71 -23.37
CA GLY A 99 -0.59 10.90 -22.04
C GLY A 99 -1.32 9.68 -21.48
N ARG A 100 -2.01 8.89 -22.31
CA ARG A 100 -2.75 7.69 -21.89
C ARG A 100 -1.82 6.58 -21.42
N LYS A 101 -0.76 6.30 -22.20
CA LYS A 101 0.25 5.29 -21.84
C LYS A 101 0.96 5.64 -20.52
N GLU A 102 1.24 6.92 -20.30
CA GLU A 102 1.86 7.39 -19.06
C GLU A 102 0.92 7.23 -17.85
N LEU A 103 -0.35 7.63 -17.96
CA LEU A 103 -1.33 7.48 -16.87
C LEU A 103 -1.56 6.01 -16.50
N ILE A 104 -1.63 5.13 -17.49
CA ILE A 104 -1.78 3.68 -17.27
C ILE A 104 -0.54 3.10 -16.60
N SER A 105 0.66 3.46 -17.07
CA SER A 105 1.94 3.04 -16.45
C SER A 105 2.06 3.49 -14.99
N GLN A 106 1.72 4.75 -14.71
CA GLN A 106 1.71 5.28 -13.34
C GLN A 106 0.68 4.59 -12.45
N THR A 107 -0.49 4.24 -13.00
CA THR A 107 -1.52 3.50 -12.26
C THR A 107 -1.08 2.07 -11.99
N PHE A 108 -0.44 1.41 -12.96
CA PHE A 108 0.15 0.07 -12.80
C PHE A 108 1.16 0.02 -11.65
N LYS A 109 2.07 1.01 -11.57
CA LYS A 109 3.04 1.11 -10.47
C LYS A 109 2.36 1.27 -9.11
N ASN A 110 1.32 2.10 -9.03
CA ASN A 110 0.59 2.33 -7.77
C ASN A 110 -0.24 1.13 -7.33
N VAL A 111 -0.87 0.42 -8.27
CA VAL A 111 -1.59 -0.83 -7.98
C VAL A 111 -0.61 -1.90 -7.51
N SER A 112 0.54 -2.05 -8.17
CA SER A 112 1.60 -2.98 -7.74
C SER A 112 2.09 -2.71 -6.31
N PHE A 113 2.26 -1.44 -5.98
CA PHE A 113 2.66 -1.03 -4.63
C PHE A 113 1.55 -1.29 -3.59
N ALA A 114 0.29 -1.04 -3.93
CA ALA A 114 -0.84 -1.35 -3.04
C ALA A 114 -0.95 -2.86 -2.73
N ILE A 115 -0.68 -3.72 -3.73
CA ILE A 115 -0.60 -5.18 -3.54
C ILE A 115 0.51 -5.52 -2.55
N LEU A 116 1.70 -4.92 -2.71
CA LEU A 116 2.83 -5.15 -1.82
C LEU A 116 2.51 -4.78 -0.37
N ILE A 117 1.89 -3.61 -0.13
CA ILE A 117 1.43 -3.19 1.19
C ILE A 117 0.44 -4.21 1.75
N GLY A 118 -0.53 -4.65 0.94
CA GLY A 118 -1.53 -5.64 1.35
C GLY A 118 -0.92 -6.98 1.78
N VAL A 119 0.07 -7.48 1.05
CA VAL A 119 0.82 -8.69 1.44
C VAL A 119 1.57 -8.47 2.74
N PHE A 120 2.23 -7.33 2.92
CA PHE A 120 2.93 -7.02 4.16
C PHE A 120 1.97 -6.89 5.36
N ALA A 121 0.77 -6.35 5.13
CA ALA A 121 -0.28 -6.27 6.14
C ALA A 121 -0.77 -7.66 6.58
N LEU A 122 -0.94 -8.60 5.65
CA LEU A 122 -1.27 -9.99 5.98
C LEU A 122 -0.15 -10.68 6.77
N ILE A 123 1.12 -10.41 6.46
CA ILE A 123 2.26 -10.90 7.25
C ILE A 123 2.20 -10.34 8.68
N MET A 124 1.88 -9.06 8.85
CA MET A 124 1.74 -8.46 10.19
C MET A 124 0.58 -9.06 10.99
N VAL A 125 -0.57 -9.30 10.34
CA VAL A 125 -1.71 -10.01 10.93
C VAL A 125 -1.31 -11.43 11.35
N PHE A 126 -0.55 -12.14 10.52
CA PHE A 126 -0.04 -13.47 10.85
C PHE A 126 0.87 -13.42 12.09
N LEU A 127 1.81 -12.47 12.15
CA LEU A 127 2.68 -12.27 13.31
C LEU A 127 1.91 -11.90 14.58
N PHE A 128 0.81 -11.14 14.47
CA PHE A 128 -0.04 -10.80 15.62
C PHE A 128 -0.68 -12.02 16.28
N ASN A 129 -1.08 -13.00 15.46
CA ASN A 129 -1.67 -14.25 15.94
C ASN A 129 -0.63 -15.20 16.56
N MET A 130 0.66 -14.98 16.26
CA MET A 130 1.75 -15.69 16.93
C MET A 130 1.97 -15.10 18.33
N SER A 131 2.06 -15.96 19.34
CA SER A 131 2.48 -15.58 20.70
C SER A 131 3.86 -16.20 20.95
N PRO A 132 4.94 -15.58 20.45
CA PRO A 132 6.27 -16.21 20.40
C PRO A 132 6.97 -16.28 21.77
N PHE A 133 6.55 -15.47 22.75
CA PHE A 133 7.14 -15.49 24.09
C PHE A 133 6.27 -16.28 25.07
N PRO A 134 6.84 -16.87 26.13
CA PRO A 134 6.05 -17.46 27.20
C PRO A 134 5.38 -16.37 28.04
N ASP A 135 4.17 -16.64 28.53
CA ASP A 135 3.35 -15.66 29.29
C ASP A 135 3.98 -15.23 30.63
N THR A 136 4.98 -15.96 31.10
CA THR A 136 5.72 -15.68 32.34
C THR A 136 6.88 -14.70 32.15
N LEU A 137 7.22 -14.33 30.91
CA LEU A 137 8.32 -13.40 30.64
C LEU A 137 7.88 -11.95 30.86
N ILE A 138 8.18 -11.43 32.04
CA ILE A 138 7.94 -10.03 32.42
C ILE A 138 9.23 -9.23 32.19
N LEU A 139 9.17 -8.16 31.39
CA LEU A 139 10.33 -7.30 31.20
C LEU A 139 10.64 -6.49 32.47
N PRO A 140 11.87 -6.57 33.01
CA PRO A 140 12.22 -5.88 34.25
C PRO A 140 12.22 -4.34 34.13
N CYS A 141 12.35 -3.76 32.92
CA CYS A 141 12.31 -2.30 32.76
C CYS A 141 10.92 -1.70 33.02
N CYS A 142 9.87 -2.47 32.80
CA CYS A 142 8.57 -1.93 32.46
C CYS A 142 7.41 -2.72 33.07
N CYS A 143 7.70 -3.79 33.85
CA CYS A 143 6.74 -4.69 34.50
C CYS A 143 5.59 -5.16 33.57
N LEU A 144 5.87 -5.24 32.27
CA LEU A 144 4.91 -5.58 31.23
C LEU A 144 5.27 -6.95 30.63
N ASN A 145 4.22 -7.72 30.30
CA ASN A 145 4.37 -8.99 29.61
C ASN A 145 4.96 -8.75 28.21
N ALA A 146 6.04 -9.47 27.87
CA ALA A 146 6.69 -9.38 26.56
C ALA A 146 5.71 -9.63 25.40
N ASN A 147 4.76 -10.57 25.56
CA ASN A 147 3.72 -10.84 24.56
C ASN A 147 2.80 -9.65 24.35
N TYR A 148 2.43 -8.95 25.42
CA TYR A 148 1.58 -7.78 25.33
C TYR A 148 2.30 -6.64 24.59
N LEU A 149 3.57 -6.38 24.92
CA LEU A 149 4.39 -5.38 24.23
C LEU A 149 4.52 -5.70 22.73
N PHE A 150 4.80 -6.97 22.39
CA PHE A 150 4.91 -7.44 21.01
C PHE A 150 3.60 -7.22 20.23
N LYS A 151 2.46 -7.66 20.79
CA LYS A 151 1.14 -7.45 20.19
C LYS A 151 0.81 -5.97 20.04
N TRP A 152 1.18 -5.15 21.02
CA TRP A 152 0.95 -3.70 20.99
C TRP A 152 1.73 -3.03 19.85
N ILE A 153 3.00 -3.37 19.66
CA ILE A 153 3.82 -2.84 18.54
C ILE A 153 3.25 -3.30 17.20
N ILE A 154 2.89 -4.58 17.06
CA ILE A 154 2.32 -5.09 15.79
C ILE A 154 0.96 -4.45 15.48
N SER A 155 0.13 -4.22 16.50
CA SER A 155 -1.18 -3.56 16.35
C SER A 155 -1.05 -2.20 15.67
N PHE A 156 -0.03 -1.43 16.04
CA PHE A 156 0.26 -0.15 15.39
C PHE A 156 0.50 -0.31 13.88
N PHE A 157 1.33 -1.28 13.48
CA PHE A 157 1.60 -1.55 12.07
C PHE A 157 0.37 -2.08 11.33
N ILE A 158 -0.44 -2.93 11.94
CA ILE A 158 -1.69 -3.42 11.34
C ILE A 158 -2.62 -2.25 11.01
N TYR A 159 -2.83 -1.33 11.96
CA TYR A 159 -3.68 -0.16 11.73
C TYR A 159 -3.11 0.76 10.66
N LEU A 160 -1.80 1.01 10.69
CA LEU A 160 -1.12 1.84 9.69
C LEU A 160 -1.30 1.28 8.28
N LEU A 161 -0.96 0.01 8.09
CA LEU A 161 -1.03 -0.65 6.79
C LEU A 161 -2.47 -0.77 6.28
N THR A 162 -3.42 -1.03 7.18
CA THR A 162 -4.85 -1.10 6.82
C THR A 162 -5.34 0.25 6.29
N ILE A 163 -5.05 1.35 6.99
CA ILE A 163 -5.44 2.68 6.52
C ILE A 163 -4.75 3.05 5.21
N GLU A 164 -3.47 2.73 5.07
CA GLU A 164 -2.72 2.92 3.82
C GLU A 164 -3.38 2.21 2.64
N ILE A 165 -3.85 0.97 2.83
CA ILE A 165 -4.58 0.23 1.79
C ILE A 165 -5.86 0.96 1.35
N PHE A 166 -6.66 1.47 2.30
CA PHE A 166 -7.86 2.25 1.98
C PHE A 166 -7.53 3.53 1.21
N ILE A 167 -6.47 4.23 1.60
CA ILE A 167 -6.02 5.44 0.91
C ILE A 167 -5.52 5.12 -0.51
N HIS A 168 -4.80 4.02 -0.70
CA HIS A 168 -4.39 3.54 -2.01
C HIS A 168 -5.58 3.18 -2.90
N LEU A 169 -6.61 2.53 -2.33
CA LEU A 169 -7.86 2.23 -3.04
C LEU A 169 -8.52 3.51 -3.59
N LEU A 170 -8.65 4.54 -2.75
CA LEU A 170 -9.23 5.82 -3.17
C LEU A 170 -8.37 6.53 -4.23
N MET A 171 -7.04 6.45 -4.12
CA MET A 171 -6.13 7.01 -5.11
C MET A 171 -6.31 6.35 -6.47
N ILE A 172 -6.36 5.01 -6.49
CA ILE A 172 -6.55 4.22 -7.71
C ILE A 172 -7.91 4.57 -8.34
N LEU A 173 -8.98 4.62 -7.54
CA LEU A 173 -10.31 4.99 -8.01
C LEU A 173 -10.33 6.38 -8.68
N LYS A 174 -9.72 7.38 -8.04
CA LYS A 174 -9.62 8.74 -8.60
C LYS A 174 -8.86 8.77 -9.94
N ARG A 175 -7.79 7.98 -10.07
CA ARG A 175 -7.01 7.90 -11.32
C ARG A 175 -7.77 7.23 -12.45
N ILE A 176 -8.49 6.14 -12.16
CA ILE A 176 -9.34 5.46 -13.15
C ILE A 176 -10.47 6.39 -13.62
N TYR A 177 -11.13 7.09 -12.69
CA TYR A 177 -12.15 8.07 -13.04
C TYR A 177 -11.61 9.19 -13.93
N SER A 178 -10.42 9.72 -13.60
CA SER A 178 -9.77 10.73 -14.44
C SER A 178 -9.42 10.21 -15.84
N LEU A 179 -9.04 8.94 -15.97
CA LEU A 179 -8.77 8.32 -17.28
C LEU A 179 -10.04 8.25 -18.12
N TYR A 180 -11.15 7.85 -17.50
CA TYR A 180 -12.45 7.75 -18.16
C TYR A 180 -13.01 9.10 -18.63
N ASP A 181 -12.81 10.18 -17.86
CA ASP A 181 -13.21 11.54 -18.27
C ASP A 181 -12.42 12.05 -19.49
N VAL A 182 -11.16 11.64 -19.64
CA VAL A 182 -10.38 11.94 -20.87
C VAL A 182 -10.96 11.18 -22.07
N ASP A 183 -11.34 9.91 -21.91
CA ASP A 183 -11.90 9.10 -23.00
C ASP A 183 -13.24 9.67 -23.50
N ILE A 184 -14.10 10.17 -22.60
CA ILE A 184 -15.36 10.84 -22.97
C ILE A 184 -15.12 12.12 -23.76
N LYS A 185 -14.15 12.95 -23.34
CA LYS A 185 -13.89 14.25 -24.00
C LYS A 185 -13.20 14.14 -25.36
N THR A 186 -12.62 12.97 -25.66
CA THR A 186 -11.88 12.71 -26.91
C THR A 186 -12.73 11.92 -27.92
N SER A 187 -13.89 11.39 -27.51
CA SER A 187 -14.90 10.76 -28.38
C SER A 187 -15.92 11.79 -28.88
#